data_AF-A0A645I2P2-F1
#
_entry.id   AF-A0A645I2P2-F1
#
_cell.length_a   1.000
_cell.length_b   1.000
_cell.length_c   1.000
_cell.angle_alpha   90.00
_cell.angle_beta   90.00
_cell.angle_gamma   90.00
#
_symmetry.space_group_name_H-M   'P 1'
#
loop_
_entity.id
_entity.type
_entity.pdbx_description
1 polymer ?
#
loop_
_entity_poly.entity_id
_entity_poly.type
_entity_poly.pdbx_seq_one_letter_code
_entity_poly.pdbx_strand_id
1 'polypeptide(L)'
;MTLYSTTKLGNRSRLSEQGIYAKARETILDKGISYLYFPGQAVSTSQYGGGGNTDVFHRLVPFWQLHLYFTSQGYSDFYPDLMIAMRRQEPLGGGDRSKDYLNMLEFCRLACEVSRTDLTEFFERWGFFYVGEILVNDYGFYRYEVTREDVDSVKRAIAAMSLPKPKTDITLFED
;
A
#
# COMPACT_ATOMS: atom_id res chain seq x y z
N MET A 1 6.50 2.74 -11.92
CA MET A 1 7.17 2.76 -13.24
C MET A 1 8.67 2.54 -13.13
N THR A 2 9.41 3.33 -12.36
CA THR A 2 10.89 3.24 -12.31
C THR A 2 11.43 1.85 -11.92
N LEU A 3 10.91 1.23 -10.85
CA LEU A 3 11.36 -0.11 -10.44
C LEU A 3 11.14 -1.17 -11.52
N TYR A 4 9.97 -1.16 -12.16
CA TYR A 4 9.64 -2.09 -13.24
C TYR A 4 10.61 -1.96 -14.42
N SER A 5 10.94 -0.74 -14.84
CA SER A 5 11.91 -0.52 -15.91
C SER A 5 13.30 -1.03 -15.52
N THR A 6 13.76 -0.76 -14.30
CA THR A 6 15.07 -1.20 -13.81
C THR A 6 15.18 -2.74 -13.79
N THR A 7 14.18 -3.44 -13.26
CA THR A 7 14.22 -4.91 -13.15
C THR A 7 14.00 -5.61 -14.48
N LYS A 8 13.20 -5.04 -15.39
CA LYS A 8 13.09 -5.55 -16.77
C LYS A 8 14.39 -5.45 -17.57
N LEU A 9 15.26 -4.51 -17.22
CA LEU A 9 16.60 -4.40 -17.80
C LEU A 9 17.63 -5.34 -17.14
N GLY A 10 17.20 -6.21 -16.22
CA GLY A 10 18.06 -7.18 -15.53
C GLY A 10 18.84 -6.62 -14.34
N ASN A 11 18.57 -5.37 -13.94
CA ASN A 11 19.21 -4.76 -12.77
C ASN A 11 18.46 -5.12 -11.49
N ARG A 12 19.16 -5.11 -10.36
CA ARG A 12 18.52 -5.22 -9.04
C ARG A 12 17.65 -4.01 -8.78
N SER A 13 16.57 -4.20 -8.01
CA SER A 13 15.79 -3.05 -7.56
C SER A 13 16.59 -2.22 -6.57
N ARG A 14 16.29 -0.92 -6.53
CA ARG A 14 16.80 -0.03 -5.48
C ARG A 14 16.39 -0.50 -4.08
N LEU A 15 15.27 -1.22 -3.96
CA LEU A 15 14.79 -1.75 -2.69
C LEU A 15 15.75 -2.82 -2.15
N SER A 16 16.20 -3.74 -3.00
CA SER A 16 17.19 -4.76 -2.64
C SER A 16 18.57 -4.15 -2.39
N GLU A 17 19.04 -3.27 -3.27
CA GLU A 17 20.38 -2.68 -3.14
C GLU A 17 20.59 -1.89 -1.84
N GLN A 18 19.52 -1.27 -1.31
CA GLN A 18 19.60 -0.41 -0.12
C GLN A 18 19.03 -1.07 1.15
N GLY A 19 18.67 -2.36 1.07
CA GLY A 19 18.10 -3.13 2.20
C GLY A 19 16.78 -2.55 2.70
N ILE A 20 15.96 -1.99 1.80
CA ILE A 20 14.74 -1.26 2.14
C ILE A 20 13.66 -2.19 2.65
N TYR A 21 13.57 -3.43 2.17
CA TYR A 21 12.57 -4.40 2.63
C TYR A 21 12.64 -4.61 4.14
N ALA A 22 13.81 -4.97 4.67
CA ALA A 22 14.01 -5.19 6.10
C ALA A 22 13.68 -3.93 6.92
N LYS A 23 14.15 -2.76 6.49
CA LYS A 23 13.88 -1.47 7.16
C LYS A 23 12.40 -1.11 7.15
N ALA A 24 11.69 -1.37 6.05
CA ALA A 24 10.26 -1.11 5.94
C ALA A 24 9.46 -2.03 6.87
N ARG A 25 9.86 -3.31 6.99
CA ARG A 25 9.26 -4.23 7.97
C ARG A 25 9.45 -3.73 9.40
N GLU A 26 10.68 -3.40 9.78
CA GLU A 26 10.99 -2.89 11.12
C GLU A 26 10.27 -1.56 11.43
N THR A 27 10.16 -0.68 10.42
CA THR A 27 9.62 0.67 10.62
C THR A 27 8.10 0.71 10.59
N ILE A 28 7.45 -0.14 9.80
CA ILE A 28 6.00 -0.10 9.56
C ILE A 28 5.31 -1.33 10.18
N LEU A 29 5.63 -2.53 9.67
CA LEU A 29 4.98 -3.78 10.06
C LEU A 29 5.15 -4.06 11.55
N ASP A 30 6.39 -4.05 12.04
CA ASP A 30 6.71 -4.43 13.42
C ASP A 30 6.19 -3.38 14.42
N LYS A 31 6.00 -2.14 13.97
CA LYS A 31 5.42 -1.04 14.77
C LYS A 31 3.90 -0.96 14.68
N GLY A 32 3.26 -1.72 13.80
CA GLY A 32 1.81 -1.72 13.61
C GLY A 32 1.25 -0.36 13.20
N ILE A 33 2.04 0.47 12.52
CA ILE A 33 1.61 1.79 12.02
C ILE A 33 1.11 1.69 10.58
N SER A 34 0.31 2.66 10.14
CA SER A 34 -0.04 2.76 8.73
C SER A 34 1.20 3.03 7.87
N TYR A 35 1.29 2.43 6.68
CA TYR A 35 2.32 2.80 5.71
C TYR A 35 2.29 4.29 5.31
N LEU A 36 1.12 4.94 5.43
CA LEU A 36 0.96 6.38 5.21
C LEU A 36 1.44 7.22 6.41
N TYR A 37 1.63 6.58 7.57
CA TYR A 37 1.93 7.27 8.80
C TYR A 37 3.22 8.08 8.69
N PHE A 38 3.19 9.24 9.34
CA PHE A 38 4.28 10.19 9.46
C PHE A 38 4.68 10.24 10.94
N PRO A 39 5.72 9.50 11.38
CA PRO A 39 6.18 9.55 12.76
C PRO A 39 7.09 10.78 13.01
N GLY A 40 6.58 11.99 12.84
CA GLY A 40 7.40 13.19 13.10
C GLY A 40 6.63 14.49 13.26
N GLN A 41 7.30 15.50 13.81
CA GLN A 41 7.03 16.89 13.43
C GLN A 41 7.75 17.12 12.09
N ALA A 42 7.14 17.89 11.18
CA ALA A 42 7.81 18.29 9.94
C ALA A 42 8.98 19.23 10.27
N VAL A 43 10.16 18.63 10.50
CA VAL A 43 11.39 19.36 10.84
C VAL A 43 12.12 19.88 9.59
N SER A 44 11.58 19.69 8.39
CA SER A 44 12.10 20.31 7.19
C SER A 44 11.02 20.57 6.13
N THR A 45 11.31 21.51 5.24
CA THR A 45 10.57 21.78 3.99
C THR A 45 10.68 20.65 2.96
N SER A 46 11.47 19.60 3.24
CA SER A 46 11.55 18.42 2.38
C SER A 46 10.28 17.60 2.55
N GLN A 47 9.44 17.66 1.52
CA GLN A 47 8.32 16.77 1.29
C GLN A 47 8.69 15.27 1.41
N TYR A 48 9.95 14.94 1.15
CA TYR A 48 10.44 13.56 1.08
C TYR A 48 11.04 13.05 2.40
N GLY A 49 10.96 13.84 3.47
CA GLY A 49 11.29 13.38 4.82
C GLY A 49 12.78 13.35 5.13
N GLY A 50 13.24 14.41 5.79
CA GLY A 50 14.38 14.33 6.69
C GLY A 50 13.88 14.34 8.13
N GLY A 51 14.35 13.38 8.95
CA GLY A 51 14.31 13.45 10.42
C GLY A 51 13.25 12.62 11.15
N GLY A 52 12.18 12.13 10.49
CA GLY A 52 11.15 11.33 11.17
C GLY A 52 10.06 10.70 10.29
N ASN A 53 10.15 10.76 8.96
CA ASN A 53 9.05 10.27 8.11
C ASN A 53 9.27 8.81 7.74
N THR A 54 8.17 8.09 7.49
CA THR A 54 8.24 6.85 6.73
C THR A 54 8.78 7.17 5.34
N ASP A 55 10.01 6.73 5.08
CA ASP A 55 10.72 6.94 3.82
C ASP A 55 9.84 6.50 2.63
N VAL A 56 9.86 7.29 1.55
CA VAL A 56 9.04 7.01 0.36
C VAL A 56 9.31 5.62 -0.24
N PHE A 57 10.52 5.09 -0.07
CA PHE A 57 10.88 3.74 -0.47
C PHE A 57 10.32 2.68 0.49
N HIS A 58 10.17 2.97 1.79
CA HIS A 58 9.43 2.07 2.70
C HIS A 58 7.96 1.96 2.29
N ARG A 59 7.33 3.10 1.94
CA ARG A 59 5.94 3.12 1.44
C ARG A 59 5.76 2.35 0.14
N LEU A 60 6.82 2.27 -0.67
CA LEU A 60 6.80 1.57 -1.96
C LEU A 60 6.85 0.04 -1.81
N VAL A 61 7.38 -0.48 -0.70
CA VAL A 61 7.54 -1.93 -0.47
C VAL A 61 6.25 -2.73 -0.66
N PRO A 62 5.11 -2.41 0.00
CA PRO A 62 3.89 -3.20 -0.18
C PRO A 62 3.45 -3.30 -1.64
N PHE A 63 3.56 -2.22 -2.40
CA PHE A 63 3.19 -2.23 -3.81
C PHE A 63 4.13 -3.14 -4.63
N TRP A 64 5.43 -3.04 -4.39
CA TRP A 64 6.37 -3.90 -5.11
C TRP A 64 6.22 -5.38 -4.73
N GLN A 65 5.91 -5.69 -3.47
CA GLN A 65 5.65 -7.06 -3.02
C GLN A 65 4.44 -7.70 -3.72
N LEU A 66 3.36 -6.94 -3.96
CA LEU A 66 2.24 -7.42 -4.77
C LEU A 66 2.68 -7.74 -6.19
N HIS A 67 3.53 -6.89 -6.81
CA HIS A 67 4.08 -7.17 -8.14
C HIS A 67 4.88 -8.48 -8.15
N LEU A 68 5.80 -8.65 -7.20
CA LEU A 68 6.66 -9.84 -7.10
C LEU A 68 5.84 -11.10 -6.87
N TYR A 69 4.87 -11.05 -5.95
CA TYR A 69 3.99 -12.16 -5.65
C TYR A 69 3.20 -12.60 -6.88
N PHE A 70 2.42 -11.69 -7.50
CA PHE A 70 1.59 -12.08 -8.63
C PHE A 70 2.41 -12.48 -9.85
N THR A 71 3.55 -11.84 -10.10
CA THR A 71 4.49 -12.29 -11.15
C THR A 71 4.99 -13.71 -10.87
N SER A 72 5.33 -14.05 -9.63
CA SER A 72 5.74 -15.41 -9.25
C SER A 72 4.63 -16.46 -9.42
N GLN A 73 3.36 -16.03 -9.33
CA GLN A 73 2.18 -16.88 -9.55
C GLN A 73 1.77 -16.94 -11.04
N GLY A 74 2.55 -16.34 -11.95
CA GLY A 74 2.24 -16.31 -13.38
C GLY A 74 1.26 -15.22 -13.82
N TYR A 75 0.95 -14.26 -12.95
CA TYR A 75 0.05 -13.14 -13.22
C TYR A 75 0.80 -11.80 -13.25
N SER A 76 1.59 -11.58 -14.30
CA SER A 76 2.36 -10.33 -14.49
C SER A 76 1.49 -9.10 -14.72
N ASP A 77 0.25 -9.29 -15.19
CA ASP A 77 -0.67 -8.22 -15.59
C ASP A 77 -1.53 -7.69 -14.43
N PHE A 78 -1.24 -8.12 -13.19
CA PHE A 78 -1.93 -7.66 -11.98
C PHE A 78 -2.06 -6.13 -11.90
N TYR A 79 -0.96 -5.39 -12.07
CA TYR A 79 -0.99 -3.94 -12.00
C TYR A 79 -1.72 -3.29 -13.19
N PRO A 80 -1.47 -3.70 -14.45
CA PRO A 80 -2.29 -3.27 -15.58
C PRO A 80 -3.80 -3.44 -15.35
N ASP A 81 -4.24 -4.61 -14.91
CA ASP A 81 -5.65 -4.91 -14.68
C ASP A 81 -6.23 -4.12 -13.51
N LEU A 82 -5.49 -3.99 -12.41
CA LEU A 82 -5.88 -3.17 -11.26
C LEU A 82 -6.06 -1.71 -11.67
N MET A 83 -5.15 -1.17 -12.47
CA MET A 83 -5.25 0.21 -12.96
C MET A 83 -6.43 0.39 -13.92
N ILE A 84 -6.78 -0.62 -14.73
CA ILE A 84 -8.01 -0.60 -15.54
C ILE A 84 -9.24 -0.57 -14.63
N ALA A 85 -9.27 -1.41 -13.59
CA ALA A 85 -10.39 -1.48 -12.65
C ALA A 85 -10.56 -0.16 -11.87
N MET A 86 -9.47 0.45 -11.41
CA MET A 86 -9.48 1.74 -10.72
C MET A 86 -10.00 2.87 -11.61
N ARG A 87 -9.62 2.91 -12.90
CA ARG A 87 -10.12 3.93 -13.85
C ARG A 87 -11.61 3.86 -14.13
N ARG A 88 -12.26 2.74 -13.78
CA ARG A 88 -13.71 2.57 -13.93
C ARG A 88 -14.49 2.97 -12.67
N GLN A 89 -13.80 3.34 -11.59
CA GLN A 89 -14.44 3.84 -10.38
C GLN A 89 -14.51 5.36 -10.41
N GLU A 90 -15.59 5.90 -9.84
CA GLU A 90 -15.64 7.31 -9.49
C GLU A 90 -14.77 7.57 -8.25
N PRO A 91 -14.01 8.68 -8.20
CA PRO A 91 -13.23 9.03 -7.03
C PRO A 91 -14.11 9.13 -5.78
N LEU A 92 -13.72 8.41 -4.72
CA LEU A 92 -14.35 8.52 -3.42
C LEU A 92 -13.91 9.80 -2.72
N GLY A 93 -14.71 10.26 -1.76
CA GLY A 93 -14.45 11.50 -1.01
C GLY A 93 -14.88 12.79 -1.72
N GLY A 94 -15.39 12.72 -2.97
CA GLY A 94 -15.99 13.88 -3.64
C GLY A 94 -15.02 15.06 -3.87
N GLY A 95 -13.72 14.78 -3.95
CA GLY A 95 -12.66 15.79 -4.06
C GLY A 95 -12.17 16.37 -2.72
N ASP A 96 -12.75 15.95 -1.60
CA ASP A 96 -12.26 16.27 -0.26
C ASP A 96 -11.00 15.47 0.05
N ARG A 97 -9.85 16.16 0.06
CA ARG A 97 -8.54 15.57 0.34
C ARG A 97 -8.46 14.86 1.68
N SER A 98 -9.24 15.26 2.69
CA SER A 98 -9.26 14.59 4.00
C SER A 98 -9.88 13.19 3.94
N LYS A 99 -10.57 12.87 2.84
CA LYS A 99 -11.23 11.58 2.58
C LYS A 99 -10.52 10.76 1.49
N ASP A 100 -9.33 11.17 1.04
CA ASP A 100 -8.55 10.43 0.04
C ASP A 100 -8.21 9.01 0.51
N TYR A 101 -8.20 8.75 1.83
CA TYR A 101 -8.03 7.40 2.39
C TYR A 101 -9.13 6.43 1.94
N LEU A 102 -10.33 6.90 1.55
CA LEU A 102 -11.38 6.06 1.00
C LEU A 102 -10.93 5.42 -0.33
N ASN A 103 -10.21 6.17 -1.18
CA ASN A 103 -9.64 5.64 -2.41
C ASN A 103 -8.56 4.59 -2.15
N MET A 104 -7.81 4.72 -1.04
CA MET A 104 -6.86 3.70 -0.58
C MET A 104 -7.57 2.42 -0.13
N LEU A 105 -8.69 2.53 0.60
CA LEU A 105 -9.49 1.36 0.98
C LEU A 105 -10.10 0.68 -0.25
N GLU A 106 -10.56 1.46 -1.22
CA GLU A 106 -11.08 0.95 -2.49
C GLU A 106 -9.99 0.26 -3.33
N PHE A 107 -8.76 0.77 -3.31
CA PHE A 107 -7.60 0.07 -3.89
C PHE A 107 -7.44 -1.34 -3.29
N CYS A 108 -7.58 -1.49 -1.97
CA CYS A 108 -7.48 -2.80 -1.32
C CYS A 108 -8.58 -3.76 -1.80
N ARG A 109 -9.81 -3.26 -1.90
CA ARG A 109 -10.96 -4.01 -2.40
C ARG A 109 -10.75 -4.47 -3.86
N LEU A 110 -10.37 -3.55 -4.73
CA LEU A 110 -10.14 -3.82 -6.16
C LEU A 110 -8.94 -4.74 -6.38
N ALA A 111 -7.88 -4.60 -5.59
CA ALA A 111 -6.74 -5.51 -5.64
C ALA A 111 -7.16 -6.94 -5.34
N CYS A 112 -8.04 -7.15 -4.35
CA CYS A 112 -8.60 -8.48 -4.07
C CYS A 112 -9.49 -8.98 -5.22
N GLU A 113 -10.38 -8.10 -5.72
CA GLU A 113 -11.33 -8.44 -6.79
C GLU A 113 -10.61 -8.88 -8.08
N VAL A 114 -9.67 -8.07 -8.56
CA VAL A 114 -8.93 -8.30 -9.81
C VAL A 114 -8.03 -9.53 -9.70
N SER A 115 -7.32 -9.66 -8.58
CA SER A 115 -6.42 -10.80 -8.38
C SER A 115 -7.13 -12.10 -8.00
N ARG A 116 -8.44 -12.05 -7.74
CA ARG A 116 -9.23 -13.18 -7.22
C ARG A 116 -8.58 -13.81 -5.99
N THR A 117 -7.93 -13.00 -5.16
CA THR A 117 -7.16 -13.43 -3.99
C THR A 117 -7.53 -12.54 -2.79
N ASP A 118 -7.76 -13.14 -1.62
CA ASP A 118 -7.99 -12.40 -0.38
C ASP A 118 -6.67 -11.84 0.16
N LEU A 119 -6.42 -10.56 -0.11
CA LEU A 119 -5.22 -9.83 0.34
C LEU A 119 -5.45 -9.11 1.68
N THR A 120 -6.55 -9.40 2.39
CA THR A 120 -6.93 -8.67 3.61
C THR A 120 -5.82 -8.67 4.66
N GLU A 121 -5.22 -9.84 4.91
CA GLU A 121 -4.12 -9.97 5.88
C GLU A 121 -2.88 -9.18 5.46
N PHE A 122 -2.55 -9.19 4.17
CA PHE A 122 -1.43 -8.41 3.63
C PHE A 122 -1.63 -6.90 3.86
N PHE A 123 -2.82 -6.39 3.56
CA PHE A 123 -3.16 -4.98 3.75
C PHE A 123 -3.26 -4.58 5.22
N GLU A 124 -3.77 -5.47 6.08
CA GLU A 124 -3.78 -5.28 7.53
C GLU A 124 -2.36 -5.06 8.06
N ARG A 125 -1.44 -5.94 7.67
CA ARG A 125 -0.06 -5.95 8.15
C ARG A 125 0.75 -4.72 7.72
N TRP A 126 0.46 -4.18 6.54
CA TRP A 126 1.04 -2.90 6.08
C TRP A 126 0.25 -1.67 6.56
N GLY A 127 -0.79 -1.86 7.37
CA GLY A 127 -1.56 -0.78 7.99
C GLY A 127 -2.40 0.04 7.01
N PHE A 128 -2.85 -0.57 5.90
CA PHE A 128 -3.88 0.02 5.03
C PHE A 128 -5.24 0.08 5.74
N PHE A 129 -5.50 -0.85 6.65
CA PHE A 129 -6.72 -0.91 7.46
C PHE A 129 -6.55 -0.31 8.86
N TYR A 130 -5.57 0.56 9.04
CA TYR A 130 -5.37 1.28 10.29
C TYR A 130 -6.62 2.12 10.63
N VAL A 131 -7.08 2.06 11.87
CA VAL A 131 -8.21 2.85 12.38
C VAL A 131 -7.68 3.92 13.33
N GLY A 132 -8.06 5.18 13.07
CA GLY A 132 -7.64 6.32 13.87
C GLY A 132 -7.13 7.47 13.02
N GLU A 133 -6.40 8.39 13.67
CA GLU A 133 -5.83 9.55 13.00
C GLU A 133 -4.53 9.19 12.28
N ILE A 134 -4.43 9.59 11.01
CA ILE A 134 -3.19 9.56 10.23
C ILE A 134 -2.88 10.99 9.78
N LEU A 135 -1.71 11.50 10.17
CA LEU A 135 -1.18 12.76 9.66
C LEU A 135 -0.37 12.48 8.40
N VAL A 136 -0.67 13.19 7.32
CA VAL A 136 0.01 13.06 6.03
C VAL A 136 0.54 14.42 5.61
N ASN A 137 1.81 14.48 5.23
CA ASN A 137 2.42 15.64 4.59
C ASN A 137 2.86 15.26 3.17
N ASP A 138 1.99 15.49 2.19
CA ASP A 138 2.24 15.16 0.79
C ASP A 138 1.68 16.28 -0.11
N TYR A 139 2.56 17.21 -0.49
CA TYR A 139 2.18 18.49 -1.12
C TYR A 139 1.20 19.34 -0.28
N GLY A 140 1.17 19.11 1.04
CA GLY A 140 0.25 19.76 1.98
C GLY A 140 0.02 18.89 3.22
N PHE A 141 -0.38 19.51 4.32
CA PHE A 141 -0.72 18.81 5.55
C PHE A 141 -2.19 18.42 5.54
N TYR A 142 -2.44 17.12 5.63
CA TYR A 142 -3.77 16.54 5.71
C TYR A 142 -3.89 15.66 6.94
N ARG A 143 -5.10 15.61 7.49
CA ARG A 143 -5.48 14.71 8.56
C ARG A 143 -6.53 13.75 8.01
N TYR A 144 -6.24 12.45 8.10
CA TYR A 144 -7.22 11.41 7.80
C TYR A 144 -7.75 10.87 9.10
N GLU A 145 -9.06 10.92 9.26
CA GLU A 145 -9.78 10.26 10.35
C GLU A 145 -10.34 8.95 9.78
N VAL A 146 -9.53 7.90 9.83
CA VAL A 146 -9.93 6.59 9.28
C VAL A 146 -10.86 5.91 10.27
N THR A 147 -12.12 5.76 9.87
CA THR A 147 -13.14 5.18 10.75
C THR A 147 -13.09 3.66 10.73
N ARG A 148 -13.51 3.04 11.84
CA ARG A 148 -13.72 1.59 11.89
C ARG A 148 -14.80 1.15 10.90
N GLU A 149 -15.83 1.97 10.71
CA GLU A 149 -16.94 1.66 9.82
C GLU A 149 -16.49 1.51 8.37
N ASP A 150 -15.66 2.43 7.86
CA ASP A 150 -15.12 2.38 6.51
C ASP A 150 -14.24 1.14 6.29
N VAL A 151 -13.34 0.87 7.24
CA VAL A 151 -12.46 -0.31 7.20
C VAL A 151 -13.26 -1.60 7.23
N ASP A 152 -14.22 -1.73 8.15
CA ASP A 152 -15.04 -2.92 8.28
C ASP A 152 -15.96 -3.11 7.07
N SER A 153 -16.43 -2.02 6.45
CA SER A 153 -17.21 -2.06 5.22
C SER A 153 -16.41 -2.71 4.08
N VAL A 154 -15.16 -2.27 3.88
CA VAL A 154 -14.28 -2.85 2.86
C VAL A 154 -13.91 -4.30 3.18
N LYS A 155 -13.58 -4.63 4.43
CA LYS A 155 -13.29 -6.01 4.84
C LYS A 155 -14.50 -6.93 4.61
N ARG A 156 -15.72 -6.49 4.92
CA ARG A 156 -16.96 -7.24 4.62
C ARG A 156 -17.15 -7.43 3.12
N ALA A 157 -16.91 -6.40 2.32
CA ALA A 157 -17.01 -6.49 0.86
C ALA A 157 -16.02 -7.52 0.28
N ILE A 158 -14.78 -7.55 0.77
CA ILE A 158 -13.78 -8.56 0.38
C ILE A 158 -14.21 -9.96 0.84
N ALA A 159 -14.64 -10.10 2.10
CA ALA A 159 -15.07 -11.39 2.65
C ALA A 159 -16.25 -11.99 1.86
N ALA A 160 -17.20 -11.16 1.42
CA ALA A 160 -18.34 -11.58 0.61
C ALA A 160 -17.93 -12.18 -0.75
N MET A 161 -16.74 -11.86 -1.27
CA MET A 161 -16.22 -12.44 -2.52
C MET A 161 -15.74 -13.89 -2.36
N SER A 162 -15.59 -14.39 -1.12
CA SER A 162 -15.16 -15.77 -0.83
C SER A 162 -13.87 -16.18 -1.56
N LEU A 163 -12.88 -15.29 -1.58
CA LEU A 163 -11.64 -15.47 -2.33
C LEU A 163 -10.65 -16.40 -1.58
N PRO A 164 -9.83 -17.17 -2.29
CA PRO A 164 -8.74 -17.92 -1.67
C PRO A 164 -7.68 -16.98 -1.10
N LYS A 165 -7.09 -17.36 0.03
CA LYS A 165 -5.95 -16.66 0.62
C LYS A 165 -4.63 -17.03 -0.09
N PRO A 166 -3.62 -16.14 -0.09
CA PRO A 166 -2.27 -16.48 -0.50
C PRO A 166 -1.73 -17.70 0.24
N LYS A 167 -0.98 -18.55 -0.46
CA LYS A 167 -0.31 -19.73 0.15
C LYS A 167 0.96 -19.36 0.90
N THR A 168 1.50 -18.18 0.65
CA THR A 168 2.75 -17.69 1.19
C THR A 168 2.56 -16.30 1.76
N ASP A 169 3.42 -15.94 2.70
CA ASP A 169 3.43 -14.60 3.28
C ASP A 169 4.01 -13.58 2.28
N ILE A 170 3.14 -12.77 1.68
CA ILE A 170 3.51 -11.74 0.69
C ILE A 170 4.42 -10.67 1.31
N THR A 171 4.34 -10.43 2.63
CA THR A 171 5.15 -9.40 3.30
C THR A 171 6.64 -9.74 3.39
N LEU A 172 7.00 -10.97 3.04
CA LEU A 172 8.38 -11.47 3.01
C LEU A 172 8.96 -11.52 1.59
N PHE A 173 8.22 -11.14 0.55
CA PHE A 173 8.73 -11.11 -0.82
C PHE A 173 9.76 -10.00 -1.01
N GLU A 174 10.85 -10.36 -1.71
CA GLU A 174 12.00 -9.51 -2.08
C GLU A 174 12.50 -9.97 -3.47
N ASP A 175 13.27 -9.13 -4.18
CA ASP A 175 13.77 -9.39 -5.55
C ASP A 175 15.29 -9.39 -5.71
#